data_AF-A0AAU9VXU8-F1
#
_entry.id   AF-A0AAU9VXU8-F1
#
_cell.length_a   1.000
_cell.length_b   1.000
_cell.length_c   1.000
_cell.angle_alpha   90.00
_cell.angle_beta   90.00
_cell.angle_gamma   90.00
#
_symmetry.space_group_name_H-M   'P 1'
#
loop_
_entity.id
_entity.type
_entity.pdbx_description
1 polymer ?
#
loop_
_entity_poly.entity_id
_entity_poly.type
_entity_poly.pdbx_seq_one_letter_code
_entity_poly.pdbx_strand_id
1 'polypeptide(L)'
;MIPEQIFSQYRSHCKESGFSPMSRSTLCRVLKVCSASVRKSLQGLDYFSADGAKAYDDLEEIVQKLGDEHGASLTWAKHQSEKLKQSKRYLKTDYKVHFTESSAVADHCRPFALSFPGDKDYISPCDHEHKERCDRCDILPRVVDEIQSALGKIDDGAEKDEMKFQGEQSMQKISVWKAHILRSSNQDQARLDVLESLNPTSAPLVLDWAMKFLLKKYRESQNDWFGKRGISWHITVTIRRKDSTMQMLSFVHVFK
;
A
#
# COMPACT_ATOMS: atom_id res chain seq x y z
N MET A 1 3.56 7.13 5.68
CA MET A 1 3.84 8.57 5.96
C MET A 1 3.59 9.05 7.41
N ILE A 2 3.36 8.18 8.40
CA ILE A 2 2.82 8.55 9.74
C ILE A 2 3.87 8.93 10.81
N PRO A 3 5.01 8.21 10.95
CA PRO A 3 5.98 8.51 12.02
C PRO A 3 6.74 9.81 11.79
N GLU A 4 7.19 10.07 10.55
CA GLU A 4 7.91 11.32 10.23
C GLU A 4 7.07 12.56 10.49
N GLN A 5 5.77 12.48 10.18
CA GLN A 5 4.87 13.60 10.39
C GLN A 5 4.65 13.86 11.89
N ILE A 6 4.53 12.79 12.69
CA ILE A 6 4.45 12.88 14.16
C ILE A 6 5.76 13.43 14.73
N PHE A 7 6.93 12.98 14.25
CA PHE A 7 8.22 13.50 14.69
C PHE A 7 8.38 14.98 14.35
N SER A 8 7.98 15.40 13.15
CA SER A 8 8.00 16.80 12.73
C SER A 8 7.06 17.65 13.58
N GLN A 9 5.84 17.18 13.83
CA GLN A 9 4.87 17.88 14.68
C GLN A 9 5.36 18.00 16.13
N TYR A 10 5.88 16.90 16.70
CA TYR A 10 6.45 16.90 18.04
C TYR A 10 7.62 17.87 18.15
N ARG A 11 8.55 17.87 17.18
CA ARG A 11 9.67 18.83 17.15
C ARG A 11 9.19 20.27 17.05
N SER A 12 8.16 20.56 16.25
CA SER A 12 7.59 21.90 16.14
C SER A 12 6.97 22.35 17.46
N HIS A 13 6.16 21.49 18.07
CA HIS A 13 5.55 21.75 19.38
C HIS A 13 6.60 21.96 20.48
N CYS A 14 7.67 21.17 20.50
CA CYS A 14 8.77 21.33 21.45
C CYS A 14 9.45 22.69 21.30
N LYS A 15 9.69 23.14 20.06
CA LYS A 15 10.24 24.49 19.79
C LYS A 15 9.31 25.60 20.28
N GLU A 16 8.01 25.47 20.03
CA GLU A 16 7.00 26.46 20.44
C GLU A 16 6.83 26.52 21.96
N SER A 17 6.96 25.39 22.64
CA SER A 17 6.71 25.26 24.08
C SER A 17 7.97 25.40 24.94
N GLY A 18 9.14 25.61 24.33
CA GLY A 18 10.43 25.64 25.03
C GLY A 18 10.86 24.29 25.63
N PHE A 19 10.27 23.18 25.19
CA PHE A 19 10.59 21.84 25.68
C PHE A 19 11.76 21.24 24.88
N SER A 20 12.68 20.57 25.57
CA SER A 20 13.78 19.87 24.90
C SER A 20 13.28 18.55 24.30
N PRO A 21 13.28 18.37 22.98
CA PRO A 21 12.70 17.18 22.35
C PRO A 21 13.52 15.93 22.66
N MET A 22 12.84 14.80 22.88
CA MET A 22 13.50 13.49 22.91
C MET A 22 14.21 13.17 21.59
N SER A 23 15.22 12.29 21.66
CA SER A 23 15.91 11.79 20.47
C SER A 23 14.92 11.07 19.54
N ARG A 24 15.18 11.11 18.23
CA ARG A 24 14.32 10.45 17.23
C ARG A 24 14.21 8.94 17.47
N SER A 25 15.31 8.30 17.86
CA SER A 25 15.33 6.90 18.28
C SER A 25 14.42 6.59 19.47
N THR A 26 14.39 7.47 20.47
CA THR A 26 13.50 7.32 21.63
C THR A 26 12.05 7.46 21.21
N LEU A 27 11.73 8.41 20.34
CA LEU A 27 10.40 8.56 19.77
C LEU A 27 9.99 7.33 18.94
N CYS A 28 10.91 6.71 18.18
CA CYS A 28 10.66 5.46 17.46
C CYS A 28 10.29 4.32 18.42
N ARG A 29 11.03 4.17 19.52
CA ARG A 29 10.73 3.17 20.57
C ARG A 29 9.36 3.41 21.21
N VAL A 30 9.02 4.67 21.51
CA VAL A 30 7.70 5.04 22.03
C VAL A 30 6.59 4.70 21.04
N LEU A 31 6.74 5.04 19.76
CA LEU A 31 5.74 4.72 18.73
C LEU A 31 5.59 3.22 18.44
N LYS A 32 6.63 2.43 18.71
CA LYS A 32 6.56 0.96 18.63
C LYS A 32 5.66 0.37 19.73
N VAL A 33 5.65 0.97 20.92
CA VAL A 33 4.82 0.51 22.07
C VAL A 33 3.44 1.16 22.06
N CYS A 34 3.38 2.47 21.78
CA CYS A 34 2.17 3.26 21.73
C CYS A 34 1.89 3.63 20.27
N SER A 35 1.30 2.72 19.53
CA SER A 35 0.88 2.96 18.14
C SER A 35 -0.05 4.17 18.10
N ALA A 36 0.46 5.31 17.61
CA ALA A 36 -0.31 6.54 17.52
C ALA A 36 -1.47 6.35 16.54
N SER A 37 -2.70 6.32 17.06
CA SER A 37 -3.90 6.35 16.24
C SER A 37 -4.04 7.75 15.64
N VAL A 38 -3.69 7.91 14.38
CA VAL A 38 -3.98 9.18 13.71
C VAL A 38 -5.47 9.20 13.39
N ARG A 39 -6.20 10.24 13.82
CA ARG A 39 -7.49 10.60 13.22
C ARG A 39 -7.23 11.08 11.79
N LYS A 40 -6.98 10.14 10.88
CA LYS A 40 -6.99 10.40 9.46
C LYS A 40 -8.39 10.13 8.97
N SER A 41 -9.14 11.20 8.71
CA SER A 41 -10.19 11.11 7.70
C SER A 41 -9.48 11.03 6.33
N LEU A 42 -8.79 9.93 6.07
CA LEU A 42 -8.28 9.55 4.74
C LEU A 42 -9.12 8.42 4.15
N GLN A 43 -10.23 8.06 4.80
CA GLN A 43 -11.20 7.12 4.25
C GLN A 43 -11.69 7.67 2.91
N GLY A 44 -11.33 6.99 1.82
CA GLY A 44 -11.69 7.35 0.45
C GLY A 44 -10.52 7.67 -0.49
N LEU A 45 -9.27 7.78 0.00
CA LEU A 45 -8.10 7.96 -0.86
C LEU A 45 -7.19 6.74 -0.83
N ASP A 46 -6.96 6.13 -1.99
CA ASP A 46 -6.06 4.98 -2.15
C ASP A 46 -4.60 5.43 -2.21
N TYR A 47 -3.95 5.43 -1.05
CA TYR A 47 -2.52 5.71 -0.93
C TYR A 47 -1.64 4.45 -0.93
N PHE A 48 -2.20 3.25 -1.10
CA PHE A 48 -1.43 2.00 -0.92
C PHE A 48 -0.25 1.91 -1.89
N SER A 49 -0.48 2.28 -3.16
CA SER A 49 0.59 2.28 -4.17
C SER A 49 1.66 3.34 -3.91
N ALA A 50 1.27 4.53 -3.44
CA ALA A 50 2.21 5.61 -3.14
C ALA A 50 3.04 5.32 -1.88
N ASP A 51 2.40 4.89 -0.79
CA ASP A 51 3.08 4.50 0.45
C ASP A 51 3.97 3.27 0.23
N GLY A 52 3.52 2.29 -0.57
CA GLY A 52 4.31 1.12 -0.96
C GLY A 52 5.53 1.50 -1.82
N ALA A 53 5.37 2.39 -2.80
CA ALA A 53 6.49 2.86 -3.60
C ALA A 53 7.52 3.62 -2.75
N LYS A 54 7.05 4.50 -1.86
CA LYS A 54 7.91 5.22 -0.90
C LYS A 54 8.62 4.25 0.04
N ALA A 55 7.96 3.20 0.49
CA ALA A 55 8.58 2.21 1.37
C ALA A 55 9.79 1.49 0.73
N TYR A 56 9.77 1.27 -0.58
CA TYR A 56 10.97 0.79 -1.28
C TYR A 56 12.10 1.82 -1.28
N ASP A 57 11.77 3.10 -1.43
CA ASP A 57 12.76 4.18 -1.41
C ASP A 57 13.35 4.33 0.02
N ASP A 58 12.50 4.24 1.05
CA ASP A 58 12.90 4.21 2.47
C ASP A 58 13.86 3.02 2.75
N LEU A 59 13.62 1.83 2.17
CA LEU A 59 14.54 0.68 2.28
C LEU A 59 15.86 0.89 1.51
N GLU A 60 15.81 1.54 0.35
CA GLU A 60 17.01 1.86 -0.44
C GLU A 60 17.92 2.84 0.30
N GLU A 61 17.36 3.81 1.03
CA GLU A 61 18.09 4.72 1.91
C GLU A 61 18.81 3.97 3.03
N ILE A 62 18.14 3.03 3.69
CA ILE A 62 18.75 2.17 4.71
C ILE A 62 19.91 1.37 4.11
N VAL A 63 19.72 0.76 2.93
CA VAL A 63 20.75 0.00 2.23
C VAL A 63 21.98 0.84 1.92
N GLN A 64 21.79 2.07 1.42
CA GLN A 64 22.89 2.98 1.12
C GLN A 64 23.67 3.33 2.39
N LYS A 65 22.97 3.71 3.45
CA LYS A 65 23.59 4.03 4.74
C LYS A 65 24.40 2.87 5.32
N LEU A 66 23.88 1.65 5.23
CA LEU A 66 24.61 0.44 5.63
C LEU A 66 25.90 0.24 4.83
N GLY A 67 25.87 0.51 3.53
CA GLY A 67 27.03 0.41 2.64
C GLY A 67 28.09 1.47 2.89
N ASP A 68 27.66 2.72 3.12
CA ASP A 68 28.52 3.90 3.24
C ASP A 68 29.15 4.02 4.63
N GLU A 69 28.39 3.76 5.69
CA GLU A 69 28.75 4.13 7.07
C GLU A 69 28.98 2.93 7.99
N HIS A 70 28.47 1.75 7.66
CA HIS A 70 28.42 0.60 8.59
C HIS A 70 29.07 -0.69 8.05
N GLY A 71 29.98 -0.57 7.09
CA GLY A 71 30.86 -1.67 6.68
C GLY A 71 30.19 -2.78 5.86
N ALA A 72 28.95 -2.58 5.38
CA ALA A 72 28.30 -3.55 4.49
C ALA A 72 28.90 -3.56 3.08
N SER A 73 29.72 -2.55 2.73
CA SER A 73 30.33 -2.29 1.41
C SER A 73 29.39 -1.73 0.35
N LEU A 74 29.94 -0.88 -0.52
CA LEU A 74 29.23 -0.28 -1.66
C LEU A 74 28.72 -1.31 -2.67
N THR A 75 29.45 -2.42 -2.85
CA THR A 75 29.06 -3.49 -3.78
C THR A 75 27.83 -4.24 -3.29
N TRP A 76 27.78 -4.55 -1.99
CA TRP A 76 26.58 -5.12 -1.36
C TRP A 76 25.40 -4.15 -1.46
N ALA A 77 25.60 -2.87 -1.16
CA ALA A 77 24.53 -1.88 -1.19
C ALA A 77 23.93 -1.77 -2.60
N LYS A 78 24.79 -1.68 -3.63
CA LYS A 78 24.35 -1.69 -5.04
C LYS A 78 23.53 -2.93 -5.38
N HIS A 79 23.98 -4.12 -4.97
CA HIS A 79 23.28 -5.38 -5.22
C HIS A 79 21.90 -5.42 -4.55
N GLN A 80 21.78 -4.96 -3.30
CA GLN A 80 20.47 -4.89 -2.63
C GLN A 80 19.55 -3.86 -3.28
N SER A 81 20.05 -2.68 -3.66
CA SER A 81 19.27 -1.67 -4.37
C SER A 81 18.73 -2.20 -5.71
N GLU A 82 19.51 -3.00 -6.44
CA GLU A 82 19.06 -3.65 -7.68
C GLU A 82 17.92 -4.66 -7.42
N LYS A 83 18.06 -5.50 -6.39
CA LYS A 83 16.99 -6.43 -5.99
C LYS A 83 15.72 -5.71 -5.52
N LEU A 84 15.85 -4.63 -4.74
CA LEU A 84 14.71 -3.78 -4.33
C LEU A 84 13.99 -3.20 -5.54
N LYS A 85 14.74 -2.67 -6.52
CA LYS A 85 14.17 -2.15 -7.78
C LYS A 85 13.48 -3.25 -8.59
N GLN A 86 14.06 -4.44 -8.66
CA GLN A 86 13.45 -5.59 -9.34
C GLN A 86 12.14 -5.99 -8.67
N SER A 87 12.12 -6.10 -7.34
CA SER A 87 10.91 -6.43 -6.58
C SER A 87 9.83 -5.35 -6.72
N LYS A 88 10.19 -4.07 -6.65
CA LYS A 88 9.27 -2.93 -6.86
C LYS A 88 8.63 -2.98 -8.24
N ARG A 89 9.42 -3.26 -9.29
CA ARG A 89 8.92 -3.41 -10.66
C ARG A 89 7.97 -4.59 -10.77
N TYR A 90 8.36 -5.75 -10.23
CA TYR A 90 7.54 -6.96 -10.21
C TYR A 90 6.16 -6.71 -9.57
N LEU A 91 6.10 -6.11 -8.39
CA LEU A 91 4.82 -5.77 -7.75
C LEU A 91 3.97 -4.82 -8.60
N LYS A 92 4.60 -3.83 -9.26
CA LYS A 92 3.88 -2.82 -10.05
C LYS A 92 3.30 -3.39 -11.36
N THR A 93 3.95 -4.38 -11.96
CA THR A 93 3.59 -4.85 -13.31
C THR A 93 3.08 -6.29 -13.31
N ASP A 94 3.95 -7.23 -12.94
CA ASP A 94 3.79 -8.65 -13.28
C ASP A 94 3.07 -9.42 -12.19
N TYR A 95 3.13 -8.96 -10.92
CA TYR A 95 2.53 -9.69 -9.80
C TYR A 95 1.05 -10.04 -10.06
N LYS A 96 0.29 -9.10 -10.62
CA LYS A 96 -1.13 -9.31 -10.94
C LYS A 96 -1.40 -10.34 -12.03
N VAL A 97 -0.45 -10.62 -12.93
CA VAL A 97 -0.66 -11.57 -14.03
C VAL A 97 -0.49 -13.01 -13.58
N HIS A 98 0.06 -13.23 -12.38
CA HIS A 98 0.25 -14.56 -11.83
C HIS A 98 -0.97 -15.07 -11.02
N PHE A 99 -1.95 -14.21 -10.76
CA PHE A 99 -3.12 -14.58 -9.97
C PHE A 99 -4.02 -15.56 -10.70
N THR A 100 -4.33 -16.69 -10.06
CA THR A 100 -5.24 -17.71 -10.58
C THR A 100 -6.08 -18.32 -9.45
N GLU A 101 -7.13 -19.07 -9.79
CA GLU A 101 -7.94 -19.79 -8.80
C GLU A 101 -7.23 -21.02 -8.21
N SER A 102 -6.24 -21.57 -8.92
CA SER A 102 -5.64 -22.87 -8.62
C SER A 102 -4.12 -22.92 -8.70
N SER A 103 -3.45 -21.83 -8.30
CA SER A 103 -1.99 -21.76 -8.31
C SER A 103 -1.36 -22.61 -7.20
N ALA A 104 -0.34 -23.39 -7.55
CA ALA A 104 0.50 -24.10 -6.59
C ALA A 104 1.42 -23.18 -5.76
N VAL A 105 1.52 -21.89 -6.12
CA VAL A 105 2.17 -20.84 -5.32
C VAL A 105 1.12 -20.11 -4.48
N ALA A 106 1.31 -20.10 -3.16
CA ALA A 106 0.38 -19.49 -2.19
C ALA A 106 0.02 -18.03 -2.52
N ASP A 107 1.01 -17.19 -2.80
CA ASP A 107 0.83 -15.76 -3.13
C ASP A 107 0.04 -15.51 -4.42
N HIS A 108 -0.06 -16.53 -5.27
CA HIS A 108 -0.68 -16.44 -6.60
C HIS A 108 -2.06 -17.10 -6.64
N CYS A 109 -2.42 -17.89 -5.64
CA CYS A 109 -3.74 -18.50 -5.52
C CYS A 109 -4.71 -17.50 -4.88
N ARG A 110 -5.66 -16.98 -5.66
CA ARG A 110 -6.62 -15.95 -5.20
C ARG A 110 -7.43 -16.41 -3.99
N PRO A 111 -8.09 -17.59 -3.99
CA PRO A 111 -8.83 -18.07 -2.83
C PRO A 111 -7.96 -18.14 -1.57
N PHE A 112 -6.77 -18.70 -1.70
CA PHE A 112 -5.86 -18.89 -0.56
C PHE A 112 -5.30 -17.55 -0.05
N ALA A 113 -4.73 -16.72 -0.92
CA ALA A 113 -4.06 -15.48 -0.53
C ALA A 113 -5.03 -14.38 -0.04
N LEU A 114 -6.31 -14.44 -0.42
CA LEU A 114 -7.35 -13.56 0.12
C LEU A 114 -7.99 -14.08 1.40
N SER A 115 -7.76 -15.35 1.74
CA SER A 115 -8.34 -15.93 2.95
C SER A 115 -7.72 -15.36 4.21
N PHE A 116 -8.53 -15.14 5.24
CA PHE A 116 -8.07 -14.74 6.56
C PHE A 116 -8.25 -15.90 7.56
N PRO A 117 -7.17 -16.59 7.97
CA PRO A 117 -7.27 -17.77 8.84
C PRO A 117 -7.91 -17.52 10.20
N GLY A 118 -7.93 -16.27 10.67
CA GLY A 118 -8.50 -15.88 11.95
C GLY A 118 -10.04 -15.80 11.95
N ASP A 119 -10.69 -15.88 10.80
CA ASP A 119 -12.14 -15.78 10.68
C ASP A 119 -12.67 -16.72 9.60
N LYS A 120 -13.50 -17.68 10.01
CA LYS A 120 -14.03 -18.72 9.12
C LYS A 120 -14.90 -18.14 8.01
N ASP A 121 -15.53 -16.99 8.23
CA ASP A 121 -16.38 -16.34 7.23
C ASP A 121 -15.56 -15.71 6.10
N TYR A 122 -14.26 -15.50 6.32
CA TYR A 122 -13.32 -14.97 5.33
C TYR A 122 -12.33 -16.02 4.83
N ILE A 123 -12.68 -17.31 4.92
CA ILE A 123 -11.88 -18.40 4.31
C ILE A 123 -12.56 -18.84 3.02
N SER A 124 -11.85 -18.67 1.90
CA SER A 124 -12.22 -19.26 0.62
C SER A 124 -11.43 -20.56 0.44
N PRO A 125 -12.09 -21.74 0.50
CA PRO A 125 -11.41 -23.02 0.37
C PRO A 125 -10.90 -23.22 -1.06
N CYS A 126 -9.85 -24.03 -1.19
CA CYS A 126 -9.38 -24.54 -2.47
C CYS A 126 -8.90 -25.99 -2.30
N ASP A 127 -8.89 -26.76 -3.38
CA ASP A 127 -8.73 -28.22 -3.40
C ASP A 127 -7.33 -28.69 -3.85
N HIS A 128 -6.34 -27.80 -3.82
CA HIS A 128 -4.97 -28.05 -4.26
C HIS A 128 -3.95 -27.64 -3.19
N GLU A 129 -2.69 -28.03 -3.41
CA GLU A 129 -1.59 -27.76 -2.47
C GLU A 129 -0.74 -26.56 -2.92
N HIS A 130 -0.21 -25.81 -1.94
CA HIS A 130 0.63 -24.64 -2.18
C HIS A 130 2.12 -24.91 -1.91
N LYS A 131 2.71 -25.86 -2.65
CA LYS A 131 4.09 -26.33 -2.44
C LYS A 131 5.14 -25.59 -3.26
N GLU A 132 4.75 -24.85 -4.29
CA GLU A 132 5.67 -24.15 -5.16
C GLU A 132 6.06 -22.78 -4.61
N ARG A 133 7.22 -22.29 -5.02
CA ARG A 133 7.71 -20.94 -4.72
C ARG A 133 7.90 -20.15 -6.00
N CYS A 134 7.60 -18.86 -5.92
CA CYS A 134 7.89 -17.93 -7.00
C CYS A 134 9.18 -17.19 -6.70
N ASP A 135 10.21 -17.37 -7.53
CA ASP A 135 11.50 -16.68 -7.38
C ASP A 135 11.37 -15.17 -7.28
N ARG A 136 10.40 -14.57 -8.00
CA ARG A 136 10.16 -13.13 -7.99
C ARG A 136 9.46 -12.66 -6.71
N CYS A 137 8.54 -13.45 -6.16
CA CYS A 137 7.94 -13.18 -4.85
C CYS A 137 8.97 -13.29 -3.72
N ASP A 138 9.94 -14.19 -3.86
CA ASP A 138 11.00 -14.45 -2.89
C ASP A 138 12.07 -13.34 -2.82
N ILE A 139 12.16 -12.44 -3.81
CA ILE A 139 13.18 -11.37 -3.83
C ILE A 139 13.05 -10.47 -2.59
N LEU A 140 11.86 -9.96 -2.30
CA LEU A 140 11.66 -9.00 -1.21
C LEU A 140 12.00 -9.60 0.17
N PRO A 141 11.45 -10.77 0.56
CA PRO A 141 11.82 -11.40 1.84
C PRO A 141 13.33 -11.60 1.96
N ARG A 142 13.99 -12.13 0.92
CA ARG A 142 15.44 -12.38 0.94
C ARG A 142 16.25 -11.09 1.13
N VAL A 143 15.92 -10.03 0.39
CA VAL A 143 16.59 -8.72 0.56
C VAL A 143 16.42 -8.18 1.97
N VAL A 144 15.22 -8.33 2.53
CA VAL A 144 14.90 -7.81 3.85
C VAL A 144 15.64 -8.58 4.93
N ASP A 145 15.72 -9.90 4.81
CA ASP A 145 16.53 -10.73 5.70
C ASP A 145 18.02 -10.35 5.63
N GLU A 146 18.53 -10.07 4.43
CA GLU A 146 19.91 -9.60 4.23
C GLU A 146 20.14 -8.20 4.86
N ILE A 147 19.19 -7.27 4.71
CA ILE A 147 19.22 -5.94 5.37
C ILE A 147 19.18 -6.10 6.89
N GLN A 148 18.29 -6.95 7.43
CA GLN A 148 18.19 -7.20 8.86
C GLN A 148 19.46 -7.85 9.41
N SER A 149 20.08 -8.75 8.65
CA SER A 149 21.36 -9.37 9.00
C SER A 149 22.49 -8.35 9.03
N ALA A 150 22.53 -7.41 8.08
CA ALA A 150 23.49 -6.31 8.07
C ALA A 150 23.27 -5.36 9.27
N LEU A 151 22.02 -4.99 9.56
CA LEU A 151 21.64 -4.21 10.74
C LEU A 151 22.05 -4.90 12.05
N GLY A 152 21.99 -6.24 12.09
CA GLY A 152 22.39 -7.03 13.26
C GLY A 152 23.86 -6.88 13.63
N LYS A 153 24.73 -6.57 12.66
CA LYS A 153 26.19 -6.41 12.84
C LYS A 153 26.60 -5.03 13.34
N ILE A 154 25.69 -4.07 13.33
CA ILE A 154 25.94 -2.72 13.83
C ILE A 154 25.85 -2.74 15.34
N ASP A 155 26.69 -1.95 16.00
CA ASP A 155 26.60 -1.74 17.45
C ASP A 155 25.22 -1.23 17.86
N ASP A 156 24.77 -1.64 19.04
CA ASP A 156 23.49 -1.17 19.55
C ASP A 156 23.54 0.34 19.79
N GLY A 157 22.53 1.03 19.27
CA GLY A 157 22.51 2.48 19.26
C GLY A 157 21.23 3.05 18.67
N ALA A 158 21.03 4.34 18.93
CA ALA A 158 19.88 5.10 18.47
C ALA A 158 19.59 4.96 16.97
N GLU A 159 20.65 4.97 16.17
CA GLU A 159 20.61 4.90 14.71
C GLU A 159 20.20 3.51 14.20
N LYS A 160 20.72 2.44 14.80
CA LYS A 160 20.30 1.07 14.51
C LYS A 160 18.82 0.84 14.83
N ASP A 161 18.36 1.32 15.99
CA ASP A 161 16.95 1.22 16.40
C ASP A 161 16.02 1.95 15.42
N GLU A 162 16.47 3.12 14.95
CA GLU A 162 15.76 3.94 13.97
C GLU A 162 15.64 3.24 12.62
N MET A 163 16.75 2.72 12.07
CA MET A 163 16.73 1.97 10.81
C MET A 163 15.88 0.70 10.90
N LYS A 164 15.94 -0.02 12.03
CA LYS A 164 15.07 -1.19 12.27
C LYS A 164 13.59 -0.81 12.23
N PHE A 165 13.22 0.24 12.94
CA PHE A 165 11.83 0.71 12.98
C PHE A 165 11.33 1.17 11.60
N GLN A 166 12.16 1.89 10.85
CA GLN A 166 11.84 2.30 9.49
C GLN A 166 11.73 1.11 8.53
N GLY A 167 12.64 0.13 8.63
CA GLY A 167 12.60 -1.10 7.86
C GLY A 167 11.33 -1.92 8.12
N GLU A 168 10.97 -2.13 9.39
CA GLU A 168 9.74 -2.82 9.80
C GLU A 168 8.48 -2.15 9.22
N GLN A 169 8.38 -0.82 9.30
CA GLN A 169 7.25 -0.10 8.72
C GLN A 169 7.21 -0.12 7.20
N SER A 170 8.38 -0.06 6.56
CA SER A 170 8.46 -0.16 5.10
C SER A 170 7.94 -1.51 4.63
N MET A 171 8.29 -2.58 5.35
CA MET A 171 7.78 -3.92 5.07
C MET A 171 6.27 -4.04 5.23
N GLN A 172 5.71 -3.46 6.29
CA GLN A 172 4.26 -3.43 6.47
C GLN A 172 3.56 -2.71 5.30
N LYS A 173 4.06 -1.53 4.89
CA LYS A 173 3.49 -0.79 3.76
C LYS A 173 3.54 -1.58 2.45
N ILE A 174 4.67 -2.25 2.16
CA ILE A 174 4.82 -3.07 0.94
C ILE A 174 3.88 -4.28 1.00
N SER A 175 3.75 -4.93 2.16
CA SER A 175 2.80 -6.05 2.34
C SER A 175 1.35 -5.61 2.12
N VAL A 176 0.96 -4.46 2.67
CA VAL A 176 -0.37 -3.88 2.45
C VAL A 176 -0.59 -3.52 0.97
N TRP A 177 0.43 -2.99 0.28
CA TRP A 177 0.35 -2.73 -1.16
C TRP A 177 0.21 -4.01 -1.99
N LYS A 178 0.98 -5.05 -1.68
CA LYS A 178 0.88 -6.38 -2.30
C LYS A 178 -0.53 -6.95 -2.15
N ALA A 179 -1.07 -6.92 -0.93
CA ALA A 179 -2.43 -7.38 -0.65
C ALA A 179 -3.50 -6.54 -1.36
N HIS A 180 -3.28 -5.21 -1.47
CA HIS A 180 -4.16 -4.34 -2.23
C HIS A 180 -4.19 -4.70 -3.73
N ILE A 181 -3.04 -4.99 -4.35
CA ILE A 181 -2.99 -5.41 -5.77
C ILE A 181 -3.84 -6.67 -6.00
N LEU A 182 -3.73 -7.65 -5.09
CA LEU A 182 -4.53 -8.87 -5.15
C LEU A 182 -6.04 -8.60 -5.00
N ARG A 183 -6.43 -7.79 -4.01
CA ARG A 183 -7.84 -7.39 -3.83
C ARG A 183 -8.40 -6.66 -5.04
N SER A 184 -7.64 -5.73 -5.61
CA SER A 184 -8.05 -4.98 -6.80
C SER A 184 -8.23 -5.90 -8.01
N SER A 185 -7.34 -6.89 -8.19
CA SER A 185 -7.50 -7.88 -9.26
C SER A 185 -8.73 -8.77 -9.06
N ASN A 186 -9.03 -9.16 -7.82
CA ASN A 186 -10.22 -9.96 -7.50
C ASN A 186 -11.51 -9.17 -7.71
N GLN A 187 -11.51 -7.89 -7.31
CA GLN A 187 -12.63 -6.97 -7.55
C GLN A 187 -12.88 -6.75 -9.04
N ASP A 188 -11.82 -6.64 -9.85
CA ASP A 188 -11.95 -6.50 -11.29
C ASP A 188 -12.54 -7.78 -11.93
N GLN A 189 -12.12 -8.96 -11.49
CA GLN A 189 -12.75 -10.21 -11.92
C GLN A 189 -14.24 -10.26 -11.58
N ALA A 190 -14.60 -9.98 -10.33
CA ALA A 190 -16.01 -9.95 -9.92
C ALA A 190 -16.84 -8.95 -10.73
N ARG A 191 -16.24 -7.81 -11.09
CA ARG A 191 -16.86 -6.84 -11.99
C ARG A 191 -17.10 -7.43 -13.38
N LEU A 192 -16.12 -8.13 -13.95
CA LEU A 192 -16.27 -8.79 -15.26
C LEU A 192 -17.38 -9.85 -15.22
N ASP A 193 -17.42 -10.68 -14.17
CA ASP A 193 -18.44 -11.73 -14.00
C ASP A 193 -19.86 -11.14 -13.95
N VAL A 194 -20.02 -9.99 -13.27
CA VAL A 194 -21.29 -9.24 -13.25
C VAL A 194 -21.65 -8.71 -14.65
N LEU A 195 -20.68 -8.23 -15.43
CA LEU A 195 -20.93 -7.73 -16.79
C LEU A 195 -21.28 -8.86 -17.77
N GLU A 196 -20.66 -10.02 -17.61
CA GLU A 196 -20.92 -11.21 -18.42
C GLU A 196 -22.32 -11.78 -18.16
N SER A 197 -22.77 -11.76 -16.91
CA SER A 197 -24.10 -12.24 -16.50
C SER A 197 -25.26 -11.29 -16.82
N LEU A 198 -25.00 -10.11 -17.42
CA LEU A 198 -26.06 -9.17 -17.79
C LEU A 198 -27.00 -9.71 -18.86
N ASN A 199 -28.28 -9.72 -18.51
CA ASN A 199 -29.41 -9.94 -19.41
C ASN A 199 -30.09 -8.60 -19.80
N PRO A 200 -30.99 -8.59 -20.82
CA PRO A 200 -31.65 -7.36 -21.30
C PRO A 200 -32.50 -6.62 -20.26
N THR A 201 -32.86 -7.27 -19.14
CA THR A 201 -33.67 -6.71 -18.06
C THR A 201 -32.86 -6.30 -16.82
N SER A 202 -31.54 -6.49 -16.86
CA SER A 202 -30.64 -6.22 -15.74
C SER A 202 -29.62 -5.14 -16.10
N ALA A 203 -29.22 -4.35 -15.09
CA ALA A 203 -28.18 -3.35 -15.23
C ALA A 203 -27.43 -3.21 -13.89
N PRO A 204 -26.08 -3.33 -13.86
CA PRO A 204 -25.33 -3.02 -12.67
C PRO A 204 -25.24 -1.51 -12.51
N LEU A 205 -25.20 -1.07 -11.26
CA LEU A 205 -25.01 0.32 -10.89
C LEU A 205 -23.67 0.44 -10.18
N VAL A 206 -22.78 1.26 -10.74
CA VAL A 206 -21.54 1.67 -10.10
C VAL A 206 -21.75 3.08 -9.60
N LEU A 207 -21.73 3.25 -8.29
CA LEU A 207 -21.89 4.54 -7.64
C LEU A 207 -20.56 4.95 -7.03
N ASP A 208 -20.15 6.19 -7.28
CA ASP A 208 -18.96 6.75 -6.66
C ASP A 208 -19.16 8.22 -6.29
N TRP A 209 -18.52 8.63 -5.20
CA TRP A 209 -18.50 10.03 -4.78
C TRP A 209 -17.39 10.75 -5.54
N ALA A 210 -17.77 11.78 -6.29
CA ALA A 210 -16.80 12.58 -6.99
C ALA A 210 -16.11 13.57 -6.02
N MET A 211 -14.89 13.97 -6.37
CA MET A 211 -14.20 15.07 -5.71
C MET A 211 -15.09 16.33 -5.71
N LYS A 212 -15.32 16.92 -4.53
CA LYS A 212 -16.22 18.09 -4.33
C LYS A 212 -16.03 19.18 -5.38
N PHE A 213 -17.09 19.63 -6.03
CA PHE A 213 -16.98 20.68 -7.04
C PHE A 213 -16.62 22.04 -6.40
N LEU A 214 -15.55 22.68 -6.87
CA LEU A 214 -15.11 24.02 -6.44
C LEU A 214 -15.39 25.06 -7.53
N LEU A 215 -16.14 26.11 -7.19
CA LEU A 215 -16.56 27.17 -8.13
C LEU A 215 -15.42 28.07 -8.62
N LYS A 216 -14.23 28.03 -7.99
CA LYS A 216 -13.03 28.78 -8.41
C LYS A 216 -11.89 27.81 -8.73
N LYS A 217 -11.34 27.90 -9.95
CA LYS A 217 -10.14 27.18 -10.38
C LYS A 217 -8.90 27.84 -9.79
N TYR A 218 -8.39 27.31 -8.69
CA TYR A 218 -6.97 27.40 -8.35
C TYR A 218 -6.43 25.96 -8.42
N ARG A 219 -5.41 25.71 -9.26
CA ARG A 219 -4.81 24.37 -9.36
C ARG A 219 -4.00 24.15 -8.09
N GLU A 220 -4.38 23.14 -7.33
CA GLU A 220 -3.66 22.72 -6.13
C GLU A 220 -3.41 21.22 -6.18
N SER A 221 -2.49 20.73 -5.35
CA SER A 221 -2.20 19.31 -5.28
C SER A 221 -3.39 18.54 -4.68
N GLN A 222 -3.52 17.25 -5.01
CA GLN A 222 -4.59 16.39 -4.49
C GLN A 222 -4.63 16.36 -2.95
N ASN A 223 -3.46 16.52 -2.31
CA ASN A 223 -3.34 16.55 -0.85
C ASN A 223 -3.88 17.85 -0.22
N ASP A 224 -3.82 18.98 -0.94
CA ASP A 224 -4.29 20.30 -0.46
C ASP A 224 -5.81 20.49 -0.64
N TRP A 225 -6.44 19.56 -1.35
CA TRP A 225 -7.84 19.63 -1.76
C TRP A 225 -8.82 19.06 -0.73
N PHE A 226 -8.33 18.21 0.17
CA PHE A 226 -9.15 17.46 1.10
C PHE A 226 -9.75 18.37 2.19
N GLY A 227 -11.06 18.28 2.42
CA GLY A 227 -11.77 19.06 3.45
C GLY A 227 -12.26 20.45 3.00
N LYS A 228 -12.04 20.85 1.75
CA LYS A 228 -12.57 22.12 1.23
C LYS A 228 -14.11 22.15 1.18
N ARG A 229 -14.68 23.33 1.44
CA ARG A 229 -16.11 23.61 1.24
C ARG A 229 -16.37 23.69 -0.27
N GLY A 230 -16.84 22.59 -0.82
CA GLY A 230 -17.29 22.47 -2.21
C GLY A 230 -18.64 21.77 -2.25
N ILE A 231 -19.27 21.77 -3.43
CA ILE A 231 -20.55 21.12 -3.64
C ILE A 231 -20.30 19.61 -3.71
N SER A 232 -20.98 18.86 -2.84
CA SER A 232 -20.94 17.40 -2.86
C SER A 232 -21.76 16.87 -4.03
N TRP A 233 -21.23 15.88 -4.73
CA TRP A 233 -21.91 15.26 -5.86
C TRP A 233 -21.43 13.82 -6.00
N HIS A 234 -22.30 12.97 -6.53
CA HIS A 234 -21.96 11.59 -6.85
C HIS A 234 -22.31 11.29 -8.30
N ILE A 235 -21.60 10.32 -8.88
CA ILE A 235 -21.83 9.83 -10.23
C ILE A 235 -22.39 8.42 -10.09
N THR A 236 -23.51 8.17 -10.76
CA THR A 236 -24.06 6.82 -10.95
C THR A 236 -23.84 6.42 -12.39
N VAL A 237 -23.07 5.36 -12.60
CA VAL A 237 -22.88 4.76 -13.92
C VAL A 237 -23.69 3.47 -13.97
N THR A 238 -24.60 3.40 -14.93
CA THR A 238 -25.33 2.16 -15.25
C THR A 238 -24.81 1.58 -16.54
N ILE A 239 -24.67 0.25 -16.57
CA ILE A 239 -24.27 -0.48 -17.77
C ILE A 239 -25.43 -1.39 -18.15
N ARG A 240 -25.82 -1.42 -19.42
CA ARG A 240 -26.87 -2.34 -19.90
C ARG A 240 -26.46 -2.99 -21.21
N ARG A 241 -26.96 -4.19 -21.43
CA ARG A 241 -26.83 -4.88 -22.72
C ARG A 241 -28.06 -4.58 -23.57
N LYS A 242 -27.86 -3.92 -24.72
CA LYS A 242 -28.91 -3.63 -25.70
C LYS A 242 -28.43 -4.08 -27.07
N ASP A 243 -29.21 -4.91 -27.77
CA ASP A 243 -28.92 -5.37 -29.13
C ASP A 243 -27.49 -5.96 -29.27
N SER A 244 -27.07 -6.77 -28.30
CA SER A 244 -25.71 -7.34 -28.20
C SER A 244 -24.57 -6.33 -28.02
N THR A 245 -24.89 -5.06 -27.77
CA THR A 245 -23.92 -4.01 -27.44
C THR A 245 -24.03 -3.59 -25.98
N MET A 246 -22.88 -3.29 -25.36
CA MET A 246 -22.86 -2.68 -24.03
C MET A 246 -23.06 -1.18 -24.16
N GLN A 247 -24.05 -0.65 -23.43
CA GLN A 247 -24.33 0.77 -23.32
C GLN A 247 -24.05 1.23 -21.90
N MET A 248 -23.38 2.38 -21.78
CA MET A 248 -23.12 3.03 -20.51
C MET A 248 -23.91 4.33 -20.44
N LEU A 249 -24.64 4.55 -19.34
CA LEU A 249 -25.27 5.83 -19.04
C LEU A 249 -24.72 6.34 -17.71
N SER A 250 -24.34 7.62 -17.70
CA SER A 250 -23.80 8.27 -16.50
C SER A 250 -24.76 9.36 -16.04
N PHE A 251 -25.14 9.29 -14.78
CA PHE A 251 -26.00 10.27 -14.12
C PHE A 251 -25.20 11.02 -13.08
N VAL A 252 -25.30 12.35 -13.10
CA VAL A 252 -24.63 13.24 -12.16
C VAL A 252 -25.66 13.78 -11.18
N HIS A 253 -25.42 13.53 -9.90
CA HIS A 253 -26.31 13.95 -8.82
C HIS A 253 -25.60 14.97 -7.95
N VAL A 254 -26.05 16.21 -8.00
CA VAL A 254 -25.50 17.32 -7.22
C VAL A 254 -26.35 17.53 -5.97
N PHE A 255 -25.73 17.43 -4.80
CA PHE A 255 -26.40 17.69 -3.52
C PHE A 255 -26.24 19.17 -3.18
N LYS A 256 -27.37 19.82 -2.87
CA LYS A 256 -27.43 21.22 -2.42
C LYS A 256 -27.55 21.29 -0.91
#